data_AF-A0A7K9BWL9-F1
#
_entry.id   AF-A0A7K9BWL9-F1
#
_cell.length_a   1.000
_cell.length_b   1.000
_cell.length_c   1.000
_cell.angle_alpha   90.00
_cell.angle_beta   90.00
_cell.angle_gamma   90.00
#
_symmetry.space_group_name_H-M   'P 1'
#
loop_
_entity.id
_entity.type
_entity.pdbx_description
1 polymer ?
#
loop_
_entity_poly.entity_id
_entity_poly.type
_entity_poly.pdbx_seq_one_letter_code
_entity_poly.pdbx_strand_id
1 'polypeptide(L)'
;VSNGTLYKKTFIEHFEQAPMYVAVLTFLGFGVGTIFGYLRDFMRAWGLEKRNIAAEREEQKDFVPLYQDFENFYTRNLYMRIRDNWNRPICSVPGPLFDLMERVTDDYNWTFRFTGRTIKNVINMGSYNYLGFAETDVNALKTVTIELQKYGTGICSTRQEMGTLDKHVELEKLVAKFLGVEDAMVFGMGFATNSMNIPALVGKGCLILSDELNHTSLVLGARLSGATIRIFKHNNMQSLEKLLRDAIIYGQPRSRRAWRKIIILVEGIYSMEGSIVRLPELVSLKKKYKAYLYLDEAHSIGAIGATGRGVVEYFGMSPDDVDVLMGTFTKSFGAAGGYIAGKKGLVDFLRTHSHSAVYATSMCPPVAEQIIRAMKCLMGLDGTTQGK
;
A
#
# COMPACT_ATOMS: atom_id res chain seq x y z
N VAL A 1 -32.07 -10.83 -12.09
CA VAL A 1 -31.80 -12.22 -11.64
C VAL A 1 -30.93 -12.14 -10.41
N SER A 2 -31.46 -12.50 -9.23
CA SER A 2 -30.69 -12.53 -7.99
C SER A 2 -29.67 -13.66 -8.08
N ASN A 3 -28.38 -13.34 -8.18
CA ASN A 3 -27.27 -14.32 -8.16
C ASN A 3 -27.11 -14.94 -6.76
N GLY A 4 -28.16 -15.57 -6.25
CA GLY A 4 -28.21 -16.34 -5.00
C GLY A 4 -27.21 -17.50 -4.95
N THR A 5 -26.62 -17.87 -6.09
CA THR A 5 -25.69 -18.99 -6.25
C THR A 5 -24.23 -18.62 -5.95
N LEU A 6 -23.82 -17.35 -6.07
CA LEU A 6 -22.47 -16.90 -5.67
C LEU A 6 -22.28 -16.97 -4.13
N TYR A 7 -23.36 -16.86 -3.37
CA TYR A 7 -23.37 -16.90 -1.90
C TYR A 7 -23.17 -18.29 -1.28
N LYS A 8 -23.15 -19.36 -2.09
CA LYS A 8 -23.05 -20.76 -1.61
C LYS A 8 -21.71 -21.43 -1.85
N LYS A 9 -20.79 -20.81 -2.59
CA LYS A 9 -19.41 -21.34 -2.64
C LYS A 9 -18.77 -21.03 -1.30
N THR A 10 -18.39 -22.08 -0.57
CA THR A 10 -17.55 -21.95 0.62
C THR A 10 -16.27 -21.23 0.20
N PHE A 11 -16.07 -20.02 0.69
CA PHE A 11 -14.80 -19.31 0.54
C PHE A 11 -13.80 -20.02 1.45
N ILE A 12 -13.00 -20.92 0.86
CA ILE A 12 -11.99 -21.69 1.59
C ILE A 12 -10.71 -20.85 1.57
N GLU A 13 -10.58 -20.01 2.58
CA GLU A 13 -9.34 -19.34 2.91
C GLU A 13 -8.63 -20.19 3.96
N HIS A 14 -7.49 -20.77 3.62
CA HIS A 14 -6.73 -21.63 4.54
C HIS A 14 -5.48 -20.88 4.97
N PHE A 15 -5.54 -20.25 6.14
CA PHE A 15 -4.35 -19.78 6.83
C PHE A 15 -3.74 -20.94 7.61
N GLU A 16 -2.49 -21.28 7.29
CA GLU A 16 -1.73 -22.14 8.18
C GLU A 16 -1.50 -21.36 9.49
N GLN A 17 -2.23 -21.74 10.54
CA GLN A 17 -2.00 -21.14 11.84
C GLN A 17 -0.62 -21.56 12.32
N ALA A 18 0.19 -20.58 12.72
CA ALA A 18 1.47 -20.85 13.32
C ALA A 18 1.27 -21.84 14.49
N PRO A 19 1.98 -22.98 14.51
CA PRO A 19 1.86 -23.93 15.60
C PRO A 19 2.10 -23.23 16.94
N MET A 20 1.31 -23.55 17.97
CA MET A 20 1.39 -22.85 19.26
C MET A 20 2.79 -22.84 19.86
N TYR A 21 3.57 -23.91 19.66
CA TYR A 21 4.95 -23.96 20.14
C TYR A 21 5.84 -22.93 19.43
N VAL A 22 5.64 -22.66 18.13
CA VAL A 22 6.37 -21.63 17.39
C VAL A 22 6.03 -20.26 17.97
N ALA A 23 4.74 -19.95 18.14
CA ALA A 23 4.31 -18.69 18.73
C ALA A 23 4.90 -18.48 20.14
N VAL A 24 4.81 -19.50 21.01
CA VAL A 24 5.37 -19.45 22.37
C VAL A 24 6.89 -19.26 22.35
N LEU A 25 7.63 -20.01 21.53
CA LEU A 25 9.08 -19.87 21.42
C LEU A 25 9.49 -18.51 20.86
N THR A 26 8.73 -17.95 19.91
CA THR A 26 8.95 -16.60 19.39
C THR A 26 8.76 -15.56 20.49
N PHE A 27 7.65 -15.60 21.24
CA PHE A 27 7.42 -14.67 22.34
C PHE A 27 8.42 -14.84 23.49
N LEU A 28 8.82 -16.08 23.79
CA LEU A 28 9.88 -16.37 24.77
C LEU A 28 11.21 -15.77 24.29
N GLY A 29 11.55 -15.92 23.01
CA GLY A 29 12.73 -15.31 22.40
C GLY A 29 12.74 -13.79 22.52
N PHE A 30 11.60 -13.13 22.24
CA PHE A 30 11.44 -11.69 22.47
C PHE A 30 11.60 -11.31 23.95
N GLY A 31 11.02 -12.11 24.86
CA GLY A 31 11.15 -11.92 26.31
C GLY A 31 12.60 -12.01 26.77
N VAL A 32 13.31 -13.07 26.38
CA VAL A 32 14.74 -13.25 26.68
C VAL A 32 15.55 -12.09 26.11
N GLY A 33 15.36 -11.74 24.83
CA GLY A 33 16.05 -10.61 24.20
C GLY A 33 15.81 -9.29 24.93
N THR A 34 14.59 -9.06 25.41
CA THR A 34 14.22 -7.86 26.17
C THR A 34 14.90 -7.82 27.53
N ILE A 35 14.91 -8.94 28.27
CA ILE A 35 15.61 -9.03 29.57
C ILE A 35 17.11 -8.74 29.38
N PHE A 36 17.74 -9.37 28.39
CA PHE A 36 19.15 -9.11 28.07
C PHE A 36 19.39 -7.66 27.62
N GLY A 37 18.42 -7.07 26.89
CA GLY A 37 18.47 -5.66 26.52
C GLY A 37 18.54 -4.73 27.74
N TYR A 38 17.67 -4.96 28.74
CA TYR A 38 17.68 -4.16 29.96
C TYR A 38 18.93 -4.39 30.81
N LEU A 39 19.41 -5.63 30.89
CA LEU A 39 20.68 -5.94 31.55
C LEU A 39 21.85 -5.18 30.90
N ARG A 40 21.90 -5.12 29.57
CA ARG A 40 22.95 -4.37 28.86
C ARG A 40 22.85 -2.87 29.09
N ASP A 41 21.64 -2.31 29.16
CA ASP A 41 21.45 -0.91 29.52
C ASP A 41 21.93 -0.61 30.94
N PHE A 42 21.66 -1.51 31.88
CA PHE A 42 22.23 -1.46 33.22
C PHE A 42 23.77 -1.52 33.17
N MET A 43 24.37 -2.48 32.48
CA MET A 43 25.83 -2.58 32.35
C MET A 43 26.46 -1.32 31.74
N ARG A 44 25.81 -0.70 30.74
CA ARG A 44 26.23 0.59 30.17
C ARG A 44 26.09 1.75 31.16
N ALA A 45 25.05 1.74 31.99
CA ALA A 45 24.85 2.74 33.05
C ALA A 45 26.03 2.73 34.05
N TRP A 46 26.52 1.54 34.37
CA TRP A 46 27.64 1.31 35.30
C TRP A 46 29.04 1.29 34.65
N GLY A 47 29.14 1.60 33.35
CA GLY A 47 30.42 1.65 32.64
C GLY A 47 31.06 0.29 32.34
N LEU A 48 30.34 -0.82 32.55
CA LEU A 48 30.81 -2.19 32.29
C LEU A 48 30.73 -2.58 30.81
N GLU A 49 29.90 -1.90 30.03
CA GLU A 49 29.77 -2.10 28.59
C GLU A 49 29.96 -0.77 27.84
N LYS A 50 30.67 -0.81 26.71
CA LYS A 50 30.87 0.35 25.84
C LYS A 50 29.54 0.86 25.28
N ARG A 51 29.34 2.19 25.33
CA ARG A 51 28.22 2.87 24.68
C ARG A 51 28.63 3.27 23.26
N ASN A 52 28.07 2.58 22.27
CA ASN A 52 28.31 2.88 20.84
C ASN A 52 27.31 3.89 20.26
N ILE A 53 26.25 4.24 20.99
CA ILE A 53 25.29 5.29 20.58
C ILE A 53 25.76 6.65 21.06
N ALA A 54 25.48 7.69 20.27
CA ALA A 54 25.59 9.07 20.70
C ALA A 54 24.80 9.30 21.99
N ALA A 55 25.48 9.74 23.04
CA ALA A 55 24.81 10.22 24.23
C ALA A 55 24.25 11.62 23.96
N GLU A 56 23.05 11.87 24.46
CA GLU A 56 22.48 13.21 24.48
C GLU A 56 23.40 14.11 25.31
N ARG A 57 23.68 15.31 24.79
CA ARG A 57 24.53 16.28 25.49
C ARG A 57 23.79 16.78 26.73
N GLU A 58 24.52 17.15 27.78
CA GLU A 58 23.92 17.70 29.01
C GLU A 58 22.98 18.88 28.71
N GLU A 59 23.39 19.75 27.79
CA GLU A 59 22.62 20.92 27.31
C GLU A 59 21.29 20.56 26.63
N GLN A 60 21.11 19.30 26.24
CA GLN A 60 19.95 18.83 25.47
C GLN A 60 18.96 18.02 26.33
N LYS A 61 19.28 17.70 27.58
CA LYS A 61 18.43 16.87 28.45
C LYS A 61 17.08 17.50 28.81
N ASP A 62 16.98 18.81 28.72
CA ASP A 62 15.74 19.55 28.98
C ASP A 62 14.79 19.58 27.76
N PHE A 63 15.24 19.09 26.59
CA PHE A 63 14.41 19.03 25.40
C PHE A 63 13.49 17.81 25.43
N VAL A 64 12.34 17.93 24.76
CA VAL A 64 11.43 16.78 24.58
C VAL A 64 12.15 15.71 23.74
N PRO A 65 12.23 14.46 24.20
CA PRO A 65 12.86 13.39 23.44
C PRO A 65 12.22 13.21 22.06
N LEU A 66 13.05 13.06 21.02
CA LEU A 66 12.59 12.83 19.65
C LEU A 66 11.95 11.45 19.44
N TYR A 67 12.34 10.46 20.26
CA TYR A 67 11.89 9.08 20.16
C TYR A 67 11.24 8.62 21.46
N GLN A 68 10.31 7.68 21.35
CA GLN A 68 9.75 7.02 22.53
C GLN A 68 10.80 6.11 23.18
N ASP A 69 10.72 5.96 24.51
CA ASP A 69 11.68 5.17 25.29
C ASP A 69 11.85 3.74 24.76
N PHE A 70 10.73 3.09 24.39
CA PHE A 70 10.76 1.73 23.88
C PHE A 70 11.40 1.63 22.48
N GLU A 71 11.22 2.61 21.61
CA GLU A 71 11.85 2.62 20.28
C GLU A 71 13.37 2.75 20.40
N ASN A 72 13.83 3.62 21.31
CA ASN A 72 15.24 3.76 21.65
C ASN A 72 15.83 2.46 22.19
N PHE A 73 15.12 1.82 23.12
CA PHE A 73 15.49 0.53 23.68
C PHE A 73 15.58 -0.56 22.60
N TYR A 74 14.52 -0.72 21.81
CA TYR A 74 14.42 -1.73 20.75
C TYR A 74 15.54 -1.54 19.73
N THR A 75 15.76 -0.30 19.29
CA THR A 75 16.80 0.02 18.31
C THR A 75 18.18 -0.38 18.85
N ARG A 76 18.54 0.11 20.04
CA ARG A 76 19.86 -0.10 20.66
C ARG A 76 20.16 -1.57 20.97
N ASN A 77 19.17 -2.31 21.45
CA ASN A 77 19.40 -3.63 22.04
C ASN A 77 19.03 -4.79 21.12
N LEU A 78 17.99 -4.62 20.31
CA LEU A 78 17.41 -5.71 19.51
C LEU A 78 17.70 -5.49 18.02
N TYR A 79 17.23 -4.38 17.46
CA TYR A 79 17.33 -4.13 16.01
C TYR A 79 18.78 -4.14 15.51
N MET A 80 19.68 -3.46 16.23
CA MET A 80 21.10 -3.41 15.84
C MET A 80 21.72 -4.80 15.70
N ARG A 81 21.27 -5.80 16.49
CA ARG A 81 21.78 -7.16 16.41
C ARG A 81 21.27 -7.93 15.19
N ILE A 82 20.07 -7.64 14.72
CA ILE A 82 19.42 -8.40 13.65
C ILE A 82 19.47 -7.70 12.29
N ARG A 83 19.83 -6.41 12.23
CA ARG A 83 19.79 -5.61 11.01
C ARG A 83 20.65 -6.15 9.86
N ASP A 84 21.64 -7.02 10.14
CA ASP A 84 22.40 -7.65 9.06
C ASP A 84 21.54 -8.60 8.20
N ASN A 85 20.51 -9.20 8.78
CA ASN A 85 19.60 -10.10 8.08
C ASN A 85 18.65 -9.37 7.12
N TRP A 86 18.37 -8.08 7.35
CA TRP A 86 17.31 -7.36 6.63
C TRP A 86 17.84 -6.22 5.75
N ASN A 87 18.90 -5.54 6.17
CA ASN A 87 19.35 -4.32 5.50
C ASN A 87 20.48 -4.57 4.48
N ARG A 88 20.52 -5.73 3.82
CA ARG A 88 21.60 -6.07 2.89
C ARG A 88 21.46 -5.23 1.62
N PRO A 89 22.49 -4.46 1.20
CA PRO A 89 22.36 -3.62 0.02
C PRO A 89 22.25 -4.46 -1.26
N ILE A 90 21.20 -4.21 -2.03
CA ILE A 90 21.04 -4.75 -3.37
C ILE A 90 21.85 -3.88 -4.34
N CYS A 91 22.61 -4.51 -5.25
CA CYS A 91 23.47 -3.80 -6.21
C CYS A 91 23.23 -4.19 -7.68
N SER A 92 22.14 -4.93 -7.95
CA SER A 92 21.59 -5.14 -9.30
C SER A 92 20.17 -4.60 -9.39
N VAL A 93 19.53 -4.80 -10.55
CA VAL A 93 18.10 -4.57 -10.72
C VAL A 93 17.27 -5.59 -9.93
N PRO A 94 16.05 -5.22 -9.48
CA PRO A 94 15.20 -6.05 -8.63
C PRO A 94 14.39 -7.09 -9.44
N GLY A 95 15.08 -8.07 -10.03
CA GLY A 95 14.48 -9.20 -10.74
C GLY A 95 14.19 -10.41 -9.84
N PRO A 96 13.81 -11.56 -10.44
CA PRO A 96 13.69 -12.87 -9.78
C PRO A 96 14.97 -13.28 -9.06
N LEU A 97 16.10 -12.85 -9.62
CA LEU A 97 17.42 -12.93 -9.01
C LEU A 97 17.97 -11.51 -8.86
N PHE A 98 18.63 -11.24 -7.75
CA PHE A 98 19.40 -10.00 -7.57
C PHE A 98 20.76 -10.27 -6.95
N ASP A 99 21.63 -9.27 -7.06
CA ASP A 99 22.95 -9.28 -6.50
C ASP A 99 23.00 -8.50 -5.18
N LEU A 100 23.70 -9.05 -4.19
CA LEU A 100 23.94 -8.40 -2.92
C LEU A 100 25.38 -7.92 -2.80
N MET A 101 25.56 -6.71 -2.28
CA MET A 101 26.87 -6.24 -1.86
C MET A 101 27.26 -6.96 -0.57
N GLU A 102 28.36 -7.71 -0.60
CA GLU A 102 28.86 -8.38 0.59
C GLU A 102 29.43 -7.33 1.56
N ARG A 103 29.05 -7.49 2.82
CA ARG A 103 29.54 -6.66 3.92
C ARG A 103 29.90 -7.53 5.10
N VAL A 104 30.80 -7.04 5.92
CA VAL A 104 31.19 -7.65 7.18
C VAL A 104 31.14 -6.62 8.30
N THR A 105 31.00 -7.11 9.51
CA THR A 105 31.00 -6.31 10.73
C THR A 105 31.92 -6.98 11.74
N ASP A 106 32.75 -6.18 12.38
CA ASP A 106 33.68 -6.64 13.42
C ASP A 106 33.23 -6.13 14.80
N ASP A 107 32.06 -5.49 14.85
CA ASP A 107 31.53 -4.80 16.02
C ASP A 107 30.06 -5.14 16.26
N TYR A 108 29.65 -6.38 15.97
CA TYR A 108 28.28 -6.85 16.21
C TYR A 108 27.20 -6.01 15.52
N ASN A 109 27.38 -5.77 14.23
CA ASN A 109 26.49 -5.00 13.38
C ASN A 109 26.37 -3.54 13.79
N TRP A 110 27.30 -2.94 14.54
CA TRP A 110 27.28 -1.49 14.83
C TRP A 110 27.71 -0.66 13.62
N THR A 111 28.70 -1.15 12.89
CA THR A 111 29.16 -0.64 11.61
C THR A 111 29.32 -1.77 10.61
N PHE A 112 29.37 -1.43 9.33
CA PHE A 112 29.60 -2.38 8.25
C PHE A 112 30.68 -1.85 7.31
N ARG A 113 31.56 -2.74 6.87
CA ARG A 113 32.52 -2.48 5.80
C ARG A 113 32.18 -3.37 4.60
N PHE A 114 32.10 -2.77 3.41
CA PHE A 114 31.94 -3.53 2.18
C PHE A 114 33.23 -4.27 1.85
N THR A 115 33.12 -5.52 1.42
CA THR A 115 34.28 -6.33 1.05
C THR A 115 34.74 -6.08 -0.39
N GLY A 116 33.92 -5.35 -1.17
CA GLY A 116 34.08 -5.19 -2.62
C GLY A 116 33.62 -6.39 -3.43
N ARG A 117 33.19 -7.48 -2.78
CA ARG A 117 32.63 -8.66 -3.43
C ARG A 117 31.12 -8.54 -3.56
N THR A 118 30.60 -9.15 -4.62
CA THR A 118 29.17 -9.26 -4.87
C THR A 118 28.74 -10.70 -4.78
N ILE A 119 27.73 -10.98 -3.95
CA ILE A 119 27.04 -12.27 -3.93
C ILE A 119 26.03 -12.24 -5.07
N LYS A 120 26.30 -13.03 -6.11
CA LYS A 120 25.52 -13.04 -7.34
C LYS A 120 24.30 -13.96 -7.25
N ASN A 121 23.26 -13.64 -8.01
CA ASN A 121 22.11 -14.52 -8.27
C ASN A 121 21.39 -15.00 -7.00
N VAL A 122 21.16 -14.11 -6.04
CA VAL A 122 20.36 -14.40 -4.85
C VAL A 122 18.89 -14.43 -5.22
N ILE A 123 18.16 -15.44 -4.76
CA ILE A 123 16.73 -15.61 -5.06
C ILE A 123 15.92 -14.50 -4.38
N ASN A 124 15.07 -13.84 -5.17
CA ASN A 124 14.17 -12.81 -4.68
C ASN A 124 12.81 -13.40 -4.29
N MET A 125 12.58 -13.55 -2.99
CA MET A 125 11.31 -14.04 -2.42
C MET A 125 10.53 -12.96 -1.67
N GLY A 126 10.95 -11.69 -1.75
CA GLY A 126 10.42 -10.59 -0.92
C GLY A 126 10.00 -9.34 -1.69
N SER A 127 9.97 -9.41 -3.02
CA SER A 127 9.58 -8.27 -3.87
C SER A 127 8.11 -8.35 -4.29
N TYR A 128 7.46 -7.20 -4.38
CA TYR A 128 6.13 -7.05 -4.99
C TYR A 128 6.19 -6.86 -6.51
N ASN A 129 7.32 -7.15 -7.15
CA ASN A 129 7.49 -7.18 -8.61
C ASN A 129 6.84 -8.44 -9.21
N TYR A 130 5.54 -8.62 -8.97
CA TYR A 130 4.81 -9.87 -9.28
C TYR A 130 4.90 -10.29 -10.75
N LEU A 131 5.00 -9.32 -11.66
CA LEU A 131 5.00 -9.53 -13.11
C LEU A 131 6.37 -9.28 -13.75
N GLY A 132 7.41 -8.99 -12.96
CA GLY A 132 8.76 -8.78 -13.48
C GLY A 132 9.02 -7.42 -14.17
N PHE A 133 8.03 -6.53 -14.28
CA PHE A 133 8.18 -5.26 -15.01
C PHE A 133 9.21 -4.28 -14.42
N ALA A 134 9.68 -4.48 -13.18
CA ALA A 134 10.76 -3.67 -12.61
C ALA A 134 12.17 -4.06 -13.12
N GLU A 135 12.29 -5.11 -13.94
CA GLU A 135 13.55 -5.51 -14.56
C GLU A 135 13.94 -4.61 -15.75
N THR A 136 15.22 -4.65 -16.10
CA THR A 136 15.71 -3.95 -17.29
C THR A 136 15.26 -4.66 -18.55
N ASP A 137 14.32 -4.05 -19.28
CA ASP A 137 14.03 -4.38 -20.66
C ASP A 137 14.57 -3.31 -21.61
N VAL A 138 15.33 -3.74 -22.62
CA VAL A 138 15.93 -2.86 -23.63
C VAL A 138 14.87 -2.10 -24.40
N ASN A 139 13.71 -2.70 -24.68
CA ASN A 139 12.64 -2.01 -25.38
C ASN A 139 11.97 -0.96 -24.48
N ALA A 140 11.75 -1.27 -23.20
CA ALA A 140 11.31 -0.31 -22.20
C ALA A 140 12.25 0.90 -22.10
N LEU A 141 13.55 0.64 -21.96
CA LEU A 141 14.55 1.69 -21.82
C LEU A 141 14.54 2.65 -23.02
N LYS A 142 14.34 2.13 -24.24
CA LYS A 142 14.26 2.97 -25.45
C LYS A 142 13.08 3.94 -25.38
N THR A 143 11.87 3.45 -25.12
CA THR A 143 10.67 4.33 -25.10
C THR A 143 10.72 5.30 -23.94
N VAL A 144 11.12 4.84 -22.75
CA VAL A 144 11.28 5.70 -21.57
C VAL A 144 12.35 6.78 -21.79
N THR A 145 13.46 6.45 -22.46
CA THR A 145 14.52 7.43 -22.80
C THR A 145 14.03 8.48 -23.79
N ILE A 146 13.22 8.09 -24.78
CA ILE A 146 12.62 9.04 -25.73
C ILE A 146 11.73 10.04 -24.99
N GLU A 147 10.87 9.58 -24.08
CA GLU A 147 10.00 10.45 -23.30
C GLU A 147 10.79 11.33 -22.31
N LEU A 148 11.87 10.79 -21.73
CA LEU A 148 12.81 11.56 -20.91
C LEU A 148 13.46 12.69 -21.71
N GLN A 149 13.92 12.43 -22.93
CA GLN A 149 14.54 13.45 -23.78
C GLN A 149 13.53 14.51 -24.24
N LYS A 150 12.27 14.12 -24.44
CA LYS A 150 11.19 15.01 -24.87
C LYS A 150 10.67 15.92 -23.76
N TYR A 151 10.39 15.35 -22.58
CA TYR A 151 9.71 16.05 -21.48
C TYR A 151 10.60 16.36 -20.28
N GLY A 152 11.83 15.84 -20.23
CA GLY A 152 12.68 15.91 -19.06
C GLY A 152 12.21 14.97 -17.94
N THR A 153 12.76 15.17 -16.74
CA THR A 153 12.47 14.34 -15.56
C THR A 153 11.16 14.73 -14.87
N GLY A 154 10.60 15.90 -15.15
CA GLY A 154 9.35 16.36 -14.56
C GLY A 154 9.00 17.79 -14.98
N ILE A 155 7.74 18.15 -14.77
CA ILE A 155 7.17 19.47 -15.14
C ILE A 155 7.29 20.46 -13.98
N CYS A 156 7.54 19.96 -12.77
CA CYS A 156 7.64 20.77 -11.54
C CYS A 156 6.38 21.61 -11.26
N SER A 157 5.20 21.14 -11.69
CA SER A 157 3.91 21.79 -11.46
C SER A 157 2.85 20.74 -11.09
N THR A 158 1.77 21.19 -10.48
CA THR A 158 0.65 20.35 -10.03
C THR A 158 -0.30 20.06 -11.19
N ARG A 159 -1.18 19.06 -11.04
CA ARG A 159 -2.11 18.69 -12.11
C ARG A 159 -3.17 19.76 -12.38
N GLN A 160 -3.46 20.62 -11.41
CA GLN A 160 -4.43 21.72 -11.55
C GLN A 160 -3.88 22.95 -12.26
N GLU A 161 -2.57 23.13 -12.29
CA GLU A 161 -1.92 24.23 -12.98
C GLU A 161 -1.42 23.78 -14.35
N MET A 162 -0.09 23.72 -14.54
CA MET A 162 0.55 23.41 -15.82
C MET A 162 1.14 21.99 -15.86
N GLY A 163 0.87 21.16 -14.85
CA GLY A 163 1.48 19.83 -14.69
C GLY A 163 0.82 18.69 -15.47
N THR A 164 -0.14 18.95 -16.35
CA THR A 164 -0.81 17.90 -17.14
C THR A 164 -0.20 17.78 -18.54
N LEU A 165 0.30 16.59 -18.89
CA LEU A 165 0.80 16.25 -20.23
C LEU A 165 -0.13 15.25 -20.93
N ASP A 166 0.08 15.10 -22.23
CA ASP A 166 -0.51 14.04 -23.04
C ASP A 166 -0.30 12.64 -22.43
N LYS A 167 0.89 12.35 -21.86
CA LYS A 167 1.17 11.06 -21.20
C LYS A 167 0.34 10.79 -19.96
N HIS A 168 0.01 11.83 -19.17
CA HIS A 168 -0.91 11.67 -18.05
C HIS A 168 -2.31 11.31 -18.54
N VAL A 169 -2.77 11.96 -19.60
CA VAL A 169 -4.09 11.71 -20.20
C VAL A 169 -4.15 10.33 -20.86
N GLU A 170 -3.09 9.92 -21.57
CA GLU A 170 -2.96 8.58 -22.16
C GLU A 170 -3.03 7.51 -21.06
N LEU A 171 -2.23 7.66 -19.99
CA LEU A 171 -2.21 6.72 -18.88
C LEU A 171 -3.57 6.63 -18.19
N GLU A 172 -4.22 7.76 -17.89
CA GLU A 172 -5.56 7.79 -17.27
C GLU A 172 -6.60 7.06 -18.12
N LYS A 173 -6.61 7.29 -19.44
CA LYS A 173 -7.50 6.57 -20.37
C LYS A 173 -7.19 5.07 -20.42
N LEU A 174 -5.91 4.71 -20.36
CA LEU A 174 -5.49 3.30 -20.38
C LEU A 174 -5.90 2.59 -19.09
N VAL A 175 -5.77 3.25 -17.93
CA VAL A 175 -6.25 2.73 -16.64
C VAL A 175 -7.76 2.53 -16.65
N ALA A 176 -8.52 3.54 -17.11
CA ALA A 176 -9.97 3.43 -17.20
C ALA A 176 -10.40 2.26 -18.12
N LYS A 177 -9.74 2.12 -19.28
CA LYS A 177 -9.97 1.00 -20.21
C LYS A 177 -9.57 -0.35 -19.61
N PHE A 178 -8.47 -0.42 -18.88
CA PHE A 178 -8.02 -1.65 -18.24
C PHE A 178 -9.02 -2.13 -17.20
N LEU A 179 -9.53 -1.22 -16.36
CA LEU A 179 -10.48 -1.56 -15.29
C LEU A 179 -11.92 -1.70 -15.80
N GLY A 180 -12.23 -1.21 -16.99
CA GLY A 180 -13.60 -1.21 -17.53
C GLY A 180 -14.51 -0.18 -16.84
N VAL A 181 -13.96 1.00 -16.50
CA VAL A 181 -14.68 2.10 -15.84
C VAL A 181 -14.68 3.37 -16.70
N GLU A 182 -15.48 4.35 -16.30
CA GLU A 182 -15.70 5.58 -17.07
C GLU A 182 -14.46 6.49 -17.14
N ASP A 183 -13.72 6.66 -16.04
CA ASP A 183 -12.57 7.57 -15.97
C ASP A 183 -11.59 7.12 -14.87
N ALA A 184 -10.37 7.68 -14.90
CA ALA A 184 -9.35 7.47 -13.90
C ALA A 184 -8.48 8.73 -13.70
N MET A 185 -7.90 8.85 -12.51
CA MET A 185 -6.92 9.88 -12.16
C MET A 185 -5.68 9.24 -11.56
N VAL A 186 -4.50 9.66 -12.03
CA VAL A 186 -3.21 9.16 -11.56
C VAL A 186 -2.49 10.13 -10.63
N PHE A 187 -1.72 9.56 -9.70
CA PHE A 187 -0.99 10.27 -8.65
C PHE A 187 0.46 9.79 -8.58
N GLY A 188 1.39 10.69 -8.26
CA GLY A 188 2.84 10.39 -8.25
C GLY A 188 3.31 9.45 -7.14
N MET A 189 2.54 9.25 -6.07
CA MET A 189 2.91 8.40 -4.93
C MET A 189 1.78 7.47 -4.49
N GLY A 190 2.05 6.17 -4.38
CA GLY A 190 1.04 5.15 -4.04
C GLY A 190 0.41 5.33 -2.65
N PHE A 191 1.21 5.60 -1.62
CA PHE A 191 0.70 5.87 -0.26
C PHE A 191 -0.19 7.13 -0.24
N ALA A 192 0.24 8.20 -0.91
CA ALA A 192 -0.50 9.46 -0.98
C ALA A 192 -1.83 9.34 -1.74
N THR A 193 -1.94 8.41 -2.70
CA THR A 193 -3.20 8.09 -3.39
C THR A 193 -4.33 7.84 -2.39
N ASN A 194 -4.07 7.10 -1.31
CA ASN A 194 -5.05 6.91 -0.24
C ASN A 194 -5.10 8.13 0.68
N SER A 195 -3.97 8.50 1.29
CA SER A 195 -3.96 9.43 2.43
C SER A 195 -4.42 10.84 2.08
N MET A 196 -4.26 11.27 0.83
CA MET A 196 -4.56 12.63 0.37
C MET A 196 -5.90 12.75 -0.38
N ASN A 197 -6.50 11.63 -0.79
CA ASN A 197 -7.78 11.63 -1.53
C ASN A 197 -8.98 11.23 -0.68
N ILE A 198 -8.84 10.36 0.32
CA ILE A 198 -9.94 10.02 1.24
C ILE A 198 -10.54 11.28 1.91
N PRO A 199 -9.74 12.27 2.37
CA PRO A 199 -10.27 13.52 2.92
C PRO A 199 -11.12 14.36 1.95
N ALA A 200 -10.97 14.17 0.64
CA ALA A 200 -11.83 14.85 -0.34
C ALA A 200 -13.22 14.19 -0.45
N LEU A 201 -13.30 12.88 -0.21
CA LEU A 201 -14.53 12.10 -0.42
C LEU A 201 -15.50 12.18 0.75
N VAL A 202 -14.96 12.27 1.97
CA VAL A 202 -15.68 12.23 3.25
C VAL A 202 -15.10 13.23 4.24
N GLY A 203 -15.90 13.62 5.24
CA GLY A 203 -15.44 14.46 6.33
C GLY A 203 -16.45 14.52 7.47
N LYS A 204 -16.54 15.65 8.19
CA LYS A 204 -17.50 15.82 9.29
C LYS A 204 -18.92 15.41 8.88
N GLY A 205 -19.60 14.65 9.74
CA GLY A 205 -20.94 14.11 9.49
C GLY A 205 -20.99 12.87 8.58
N CYS A 206 -19.84 12.35 8.13
CA CYS A 206 -19.72 11.06 7.45
C CYS A 206 -19.18 9.98 8.41
N LEU A 207 -19.45 8.72 8.06
CA LEU A 207 -18.95 7.52 8.74
C LEU A 207 -18.03 6.74 7.81
N ILE A 208 -16.86 6.37 8.32
CA ILE A 208 -15.93 5.43 7.71
C ILE A 208 -16.02 4.11 8.49
N LEU A 209 -16.31 3.02 7.80
CA LEU A 209 -16.18 1.66 8.30
C LEU A 209 -14.89 1.07 7.74
N SER A 210 -13.86 0.95 8.57
CA SER A 210 -12.54 0.47 8.18
C SER A 210 -12.36 -0.98 8.63
N ASP A 211 -11.85 -1.85 7.75
CA ASP A 211 -11.31 -3.13 8.18
C ASP A 211 -10.17 -2.91 9.19
N GLU A 212 -10.02 -3.82 10.16
CA GLU A 212 -9.02 -3.69 11.23
C GLU A 212 -7.58 -3.85 10.75
N LEU A 213 -7.37 -4.52 9.60
CA LEU A 213 -6.04 -4.73 9.01
C LEU A 213 -5.74 -3.82 7.82
N ASN A 214 -6.57 -2.79 7.59
CA ASN A 214 -6.33 -1.83 6.52
C ASN A 214 -4.94 -1.16 6.63
N HIS A 215 -4.29 -1.03 5.48
CA HIS A 215 -2.98 -0.43 5.32
C HIS A 215 -2.90 0.98 5.90
N THR A 216 -1.73 1.33 6.45
CA THR A 216 -1.47 2.61 7.13
C THR A 216 -1.89 3.84 6.30
N SER A 217 -1.81 3.77 4.97
CA SER A 217 -2.26 4.86 4.10
C SER A 217 -3.77 5.11 4.15
N LEU A 218 -4.58 4.05 4.20
CA LEU A 218 -6.04 4.13 4.37
C LEU A 218 -6.37 4.69 5.75
N VAL A 219 -5.70 4.18 6.79
CA VAL A 219 -5.86 4.65 8.18
C VAL A 219 -5.52 6.14 8.30
N LEU A 220 -4.42 6.57 7.71
CA LEU A 220 -4.03 7.98 7.72
C LEU A 220 -5.05 8.85 6.98
N GLY A 221 -5.46 8.46 5.77
CA GLY A 221 -6.48 9.20 5.00
C GLY A 221 -7.82 9.30 5.73
N ALA A 222 -8.24 8.21 6.38
CA ALA A 222 -9.44 8.20 7.22
C ALA A 222 -9.30 9.20 8.39
N ARG A 223 -8.17 9.20 9.10
CA ARG A 223 -7.90 10.14 10.21
C ARG A 223 -7.88 11.59 9.75
N LEU A 224 -7.22 11.88 8.62
CA LEU A 224 -7.14 13.24 8.06
C LEU A 224 -8.49 13.78 7.59
N SER A 225 -9.44 12.91 7.23
CA SER A 225 -10.78 13.35 6.78
C SER A 225 -11.61 14.05 7.86
N GLY A 226 -11.35 13.79 9.14
CA GLY A 226 -12.21 14.24 10.24
C GLY A 226 -13.62 13.60 10.25
N ALA A 227 -13.85 12.54 9.47
CA ALA A 227 -15.04 11.71 9.57
C ALA A 227 -15.04 10.87 10.86
N THR A 228 -16.20 10.37 11.27
CA THR A 228 -16.23 9.35 12.34
C THR A 228 -15.73 8.03 11.78
N ILE A 229 -14.80 7.39 12.47
CA ILE A 229 -14.23 6.10 12.07
C ILE A 229 -14.73 5.03 13.03
N ARG A 230 -15.22 3.91 12.50
CA ARG A 230 -15.48 2.68 13.25
C ARG A 230 -14.77 1.53 12.57
N ILE A 231 -14.14 0.69 13.37
CA ILE A 231 -13.38 -0.46 12.89
C ILE A 231 -14.27 -1.71 12.97
N PHE A 232 -14.30 -2.52 11.92
CA PHE A 232 -14.93 -3.83 11.93
C PHE A 232 -13.88 -4.93 11.90
N LYS A 233 -14.23 -6.12 12.41
CA LYS A 233 -13.33 -7.27 12.45
C LYS A 233 -12.90 -7.72 11.07
N HIS A 234 -11.65 -8.13 10.94
CA HIS A 234 -11.00 -8.42 9.68
C HIS A 234 -11.82 -9.41 8.85
N ASN A 235 -12.15 -9.03 7.61
CA ASN A 235 -12.91 -9.83 6.65
C ASN A 235 -14.24 -10.42 7.21
N ASN A 236 -14.79 -9.82 8.28
CA ASN A 236 -15.94 -10.33 9.02
C ASN A 236 -17.22 -9.56 8.67
N MET A 237 -18.04 -10.16 7.81
CA MET A 237 -19.26 -9.54 7.30
C MET A 237 -20.34 -9.35 8.37
N GLN A 238 -20.38 -10.19 9.41
CA GLN A 238 -21.31 -10.03 10.52
C GLN A 238 -20.97 -8.79 11.37
N SER A 239 -19.68 -8.56 11.62
CA SER A 239 -19.18 -7.36 12.30
C SER A 239 -19.48 -6.10 11.48
N LEU A 240 -19.26 -6.15 10.16
CA LEU A 240 -19.57 -5.05 9.25
C LEU A 240 -21.07 -4.76 9.22
N GLU A 241 -21.91 -5.78 9.05
CA GLU A 241 -23.37 -5.62 9.00
C GLU A 241 -23.92 -5.04 10.30
N LYS A 242 -23.42 -5.48 11.47
CA LYS A 242 -23.82 -4.92 12.75
C LYS A 242 -23.57 -3.41 12.80
N LEU A 243 -22.39 -2.96 12.38
CA LEU A 243 -22.03 -1.54 12.40
C LEU A 243 -22.82 -0.72 11.37
N LEU A 244 -23.09 -1.28 10.19
CA LEU A 244 -23.96 -0.66 9.18
C LEU A 244 -25.38 -0.47 9.73
N ARG A 245 -25.96 -1.53 10.31
CA ARG A 245 -27.29 -1.48 10.91
C ARG A 245 -27.36 -0.46 12.03
N ASP A 246 -26.39 -0.47 12.94
CA ASP A 246 -26.30 0.51 14.02
C ASP A 246 -26.17 1.93 13.49
N ALA A 247 -25.39 2.16 12.43
CA ALA A 247 -25.25 3.48 11.81
C ALA A 247 -26.57 4.00 11.25
N ILE A 248 -27.39 3.13 10.63
CA ILE A 248 -28.70 3.51 10.10
C ILE A 248 -29.73 3.77 11.21
N ILE A 249 -29.80 2.90 12.22
CA ILE A 249 -30.79 3.01 13.31
C ILE A 249 -30.47 4.21 14.22
N TYR A 250 -29.20 4.40 14.56
CA TYR A 250 -28.78 5.31 15.61
C TYR A 250 -28.24 6.65 15.13
N GLY A 251 -27.90 6.76 13.84
CA GLY A 251 -27.32 7.96 13.25
C GLY A 251 -25.98 8.36 13.87
N GLN A 252 -25.67 9.65 13.76
CA GLN A 252 -24.45 10.27 14.26
C GLN A 252 -24.40 10.27 15.80
N PRO A 253 -23.22 10.08 16.41
CA PRO A 253 -23.05 10.19 17.86
C PRO A 253 -23.54 11.55 18.37
N ARG A 254 -24.20 11.54 19.53
CA ARG A 254 -24.80 12.71 20.22
C ARG A 254 -25.96 13.37 19.47
N SER A 255 -25.81 13.72 18.19
CA SER A 255 -26.84 14.45 17.43
C SER A 255 -27.97 13.56 16.92
N ARG A 256 -27.74 12.25 16.79
CA ARG A 256 -28.69 11.25 16.25
C ARG A 256 -29.15 11.54 14.81
N ARG A 257 -28.53 12.52 14.13
CA ARG A 257 -28.82 12.86 12.74
C ARG A 257 -28.37 11.75 11.81
N ALA A 258 -29.03 11.60 10.66
CA ALA A 258 -28.57 10.69 9.62
C ALA A 258 -27.14 11.01 9.19
N TRP A 259 -26.38 9.98 8.81
CA TRP A 259 -25.05 10.16 8.23
C TRP A 259 -25.15 10.76 6.83
N ARG A 260 -24.29 11.74 6.51
CA ARG A 260 -24.25 12.33 5.17
C ARG A 260 -23.77 11.32 4.13
N LYS A 261 -22.75 10.53 4.48
CA LYS A 261 -22.23 9.39 3.72
C LYS A 261 -21.72 8.33 4.69
N ILE A 262 -21.90 7.07 4.33
CA ILE A 262 -21.24 5.93 4.97
C ILE A 262 -20.35 5.31 3.90
N ILE A 263 -19.05 5.19 4.16
CA ILE A 263 -18.08 4.56 3.24
C ILE A 263 -17.39 3.40 3.94
N ILE A 264 -17.23 2.29 3.23
CA ILE A 264 -16.52 1.10 3.66
C ILE A 264 -15.15 1.13 2.99
N LEU A 265 -14.07 1.00 3.77
CA LEU A 265 -12.69 0.92 3.27
C LEU A 265 -12.17 -0.49 3.47
N VAL A 266 -11.70 -1.13 2.40
CA VAL A 266 -11.12 -2.47 2.40
C VAL A 266 -10.00 -2.58 1.38
N GLU A 267 -9.10 -3.54 1.58
CA GLU A 267 -8.14 -4.00 0.57
C GLU A 267 -8.71 -5.20 -0.20
N GLY A 268 -8.31 -5.35 -1.47
CA GLY A 268 -8.60 -6.53 -2.28
C GLY A 268 -7.85 -7.75 -1.76
N ILE A 269 -6.52 -7.66 -1.74
CA ILE A 269 -5.62 -8.58 -1.04
C ILE A 269 -4.93 -7.81 0.07
N TYR A 270 -5.03 -8.29 1.31
CA TYR A 270 -4.41 -7.66 2.46
C TYR A 270 -2.91 -7.98 2.50
N SER A 271 -2.10 -6.94 2.59
CA SER A 271 -0.64 -7.00 2.34
C SER A 271 0.17 -7.97 3.20
N MET A 272 -0.21 -8.15 4.47
CA MET A 272 0.60 -8.92 5.42
C MET A 272 0.15 -10.37 5.53
N GLU A 273 -1.16 -10.59 5.63
CA GLU A 273 -1.76 -11.91 5.79
C GLU A 273 -1.93 -12.61 4.44
N GLY A 274 -2.11 -11.86 3.36
CA GLY A 274 -2.43 -12.40 2.03
C GLY A 274 -3.89 -12.81 1.87
N SER A 275 -4.77 -12.42 2.80
CA SER A 275 -6.21 -12.69 2.71
C SER A 275 -6.86 -11.95 1.56
N ILE A 276 -7.90 -12.56 0.98
CA ILE A 276 -8.73 -11.95 -0.07
C ILE A 276 -10.04 -11.48 0.53
N VAL A 277 -10.45 -10.25 0.25
CA VAL A 277 -11.72 -9.71 0.71
C VAL A 277 -12.90 -10.53 0.20
N ARG A 278 -13.90 -10.72 1.07
CA ARG A 278 -15.21 -11.29 0.73
C ARG A 278 -16.07 -10.29 -0.06
N LEU A 279 -15.61 -9.93 -1.26
CA LEU A 279 -16.18 -8.87 -2.08
C LEU A 279 -17.66 -9.08 -2.41
N PRO A 280 -18.14 -10.29 -2.79
CA PRO A 280 -19.55 -10.49 -3.10
C PRO A 280 -20.48 -10.20 -1.92
N GLU A 281 -20.14 -10.68 -0.72
CA GLU A 281 -20.90 -10.44 0.50
C GLU A 281 -20.85 -8.97 0.92
N LEU A 282 -19.66 -8.35 0.82
CA LEU A 282 -19.47 -6.95 1.14
C LEU A 282 -20.32 -6.05 0.22
N VAL A 283 -20.32 -6.29 -1.09
CA VAL A 283 -21.13 -5.55 -2.06
C VAL A 283 -22.63 -5.74 -1.80
N SER A 284 -23.05 -6.93 -1.36
CA SER A 284 -24.44 -7.17 -0.96
C SER A 284 -24.84 -6.29 0.23
N LEU A 285 -24.00 -6.22 1.27
CA LEU A 285 -24.22 -5.34 2.41
C LEU A 285 -24.19 -3.85 2.02
N LYS A 286 -23.21 -3.46 1.20
CA LYS A 286 -23.12 -2.10 0.62
C LYS A 286 -24.44 -1.70 -0.03
N LYS A 287 -24.97 -2.54 -0.92
CA LYS A 287 -26.25 -2.29 -1.63
C LYS A 287 -27.43 -2.24 -0.67
N LYS A 288 -27.53 -3.20 0.27
CA LYS A 288 -28.60 -3.29 1.27
C LYS A 288 -28.70 -2.03 2.14
N TYR A 289 -27.56 -1.49 2.60
CA TYR A 289 -27.50 -0.35 3.51
C TYR A 289 -27.19 0.99 2.80
N LYS A 290 -27.11 1.00 1.47
CA LYS A 290 -26.80 2.18 0.63
C LYS A 290 -25.50 2.89 1.04
N ALA A 291 -24.48 2.10 1.37
CA ALA A 291 -23.14 2.60 1.66
C ALA A 291 -22.30 2.73 0.38
N TYR A 292 -21.21 3.47 0.47
CA TYR A 292 -20.16 3.52 -0.55
C TYR A 292 -19.04 2.52 -0.24
N LEU A 293 -18.32 2.10 -1.27
CA LEU A 293 -17.18 1.18 -1.18
C LEU A 293 -15.93 1.82 -1.82
N TYR A 294 -14.87 1.88 -1.02
CA TYR A 294 -13.51 2.17 -1.45
C TYR A 294 -12.71 0.87 -1.37
N LEU A 295 -12.25 0.39 -2.52
CA LEU A 295 -11.50 -0.86 -2.65
C LEU A 295 -10.07 -0.54 -3.08
N ASP A 296 -9.11 -0.88 -2.23
CA ASP A 296 -7.68 -0.79 -2.51
C ASP A 296 -7.20 -2.10 -3.17
N GLU A 297 -6.99 -2.06 -4.49
CA GLU A 297 -6.52 -3.18 -5.31
C GLU A 297 -4.98 -3.26 -5.37
N ALA A 298 -4.23 -2.61 -4.46
CA ALA A 298 -2.78 -2.48 -4.62
C ALA A 298 -2.03 -3.82 -4.76
N HIS A 299 -2.44 -4.87 -4.04
CA HIS A 299 -1.83 -6.21 -4.11
C HIS A 299 -2.52 -7.17 -5.09
N SER A 300 -3.70 -6.82 -5.59
CA SER A 300 -4.51 -7.68 -6.45
C SER A 300 -4.46 -7.28 -7.91
N ILE A 301 -4.34 -5.98 -8.21
CA ILE A 301 -4.18 -5.49 -9.57
C ILE A 301 -2.92 -6.07 -10.20
N GLY A 302 -3.04 -6.67 -11.38
CA GLY A 302 -1.99 -7.41 -12.08
C GLY A 302 -1.66 -8.80 -11.51
N ALA A 303 -2.13 -9.14 -10.30
CA ALA A 303 -1.79 -10.41 -9.64
C ALA A 303 -2.87 -11.48 -9.77
N ILE A 304 -4.15 -11.08 -9.79
CA ILE A 304 -5.30 -12.00 -9.86
C ILE A 304 -6.38 -11.50 -10.83
N GLY A 305 -7.32 -12.39 -11.14
CA GLY A 305 -8.29 -12.20 -12.22
C GLY A 305 -7.74 -12.73 -13.54
N ALA A 306 -8.62 -13.18 -14.43
CA ALA A 306 -8.23 -13.81 -15.69
C ALA A 306 -7.37 -12.90 -16.58
N THR A 307 -7.48 -11.58 -16.46
CA THR A 307 -6.68 -10.59 -17.19
C THR A 307 -5.92 -9.64 -16.25
N GLY A 308 -5.76 -10.04 -14.97
CA GLY A 308 -5.02 -9.25 -13.98
C GLY A 308 -5.77 -7.99 -13.52
N ARG A 309 -7.11 -7.92 -13.62
CA ARG A 309 -7.86 -6.72 -13.20
C ARG A 309 -8.16 -6.64 -11.69
N GLY A 310 -7.65 -7.59 -10.90
CA GLY A 310 -7.80 -7.57 -9.45
C GLY A 310 -8.98 -8.39 -8.93
N VAL A 311 -9.37 -8.15 -7.68
CA VAL A 311 -10.39 -8.97 -6.99
C VAL A 311 -11.76 -8.84 -7.64
N VAL A 312 -12.09 -7.69 -8.23
CA VAL A 312 -13.36 -7.51 -8.94
C VAL A 312 -13.53 -8.55 -10.06
N GLU A 313 -12.51 -8.71 -10.90
CA GLU A 313 -12.52 -9.71 -11.99
C GLU A 313 -12.39 -11.14 -11.46
N TYR A 314 -11.58 -11.35 -10.43
CA TYR A 314 -11.44 -12.66 -9.77
C TYR A 314 -12.81 -13.23 -9.33
N PHE A 315 -13.69 -12.37 -8.80
CA PHE A 315 -15.06 -12.76 -8.43
C PHE A 315 -16.08 -12.66 -9.58
N GLY A 316 -15.67 -12.25 -10.78
CA GLY A 316 -16.56 -12.06 -11.93
C GLY A 316 -17.63 -10.97 -11.70
N MET A 317 -17.30 -9.95 -10.90
CA MET A 317 -18.21 -8.85 -10.56
C MET A 317 -18.06 -7.67 -11.52
N SER A 318 -19.08 -6.81 -11.57
CA SER A 318 -18.99 -5.57 -12.34
C SER A 318 -18.12 -4.55 -11.58
N PRO A 319 -17.20 -3.83 -12.26
CA PRO A 319 -16.52 -2.67 -11.69
C PRO A 319 -17.48 -1.62 -11.11
N ASP A 320 -18.70 -1.49 -11.67
CA ASP A 320 -19.73 -0.57 -11.19
C ASP A 320 -20.25 -0.88 -9.78
N ASP A 321 -19.98 -2.08 -9.25
CA ASP A 321 -20.32 -2.46 -7.88
C ASP A 321 -19.38 -1.81 -6.85
N VAL A 322 -18.25 -1.25 -7.29
CA VAL A 322 -17.27 -0.55 -6.47
C VAL A 322 -17.32 0.94 -6.79
N ASP A 323 -17.44 1.81 -5.79
CA ASP A 323 -17.56 3.25 -6.07
C ASP A 323 -16.20 3.91 -6.31
N VAL A 324 -15.17 3.46 -5.60
CA VAL A 324 -13.81 3.97 -5.72
C VAL A 324 -12.85 2.79 -5.85
N LEU A 325 -12.28 2.61 -7.05
CA LEU A 325 -11.21 1.65 -7.30
C LEU A 325 -9.87 2.37 -7.15
N MET A 326 -9.10 1.97 -6.16
CA MET A 326 -7.75 2.48 -5.94
C MET A 326 -6.75 1.39 -6.30
N GLY A 327 -5.61 1.78 -6.87
CA GLY A 327 -4.48 0.86 -7.02
C GLY A 327 -3.14 1.58 -7.03
N THR A 328 -2.06 0.79 -7.05
CA THR A 328 -0.69 1.30 -7.12
C THR A 328 0.05 0.79 -8.35
N PHE A 329 0.96 1.62 -8.87
CA PHE A 329 1.90 1.23 -9.92
C PHE A 329 3.24 0.72 -9.36
N THR A 330 3.40 0.70 -8.04
CA THR A 330 4.67 0.34 -7.35
C THR A 330 4.93 -1.16 -7.23
N LYS A 331 3.95 -2.00 -7.60
CA LYS A 331 4.00 -3.46 -7.42
C LYS A 331 4.01 -4.14 -8.78
N SER A 332 2.86 -4.67 -9.21
CA SER A 332 2.69 -5.43 -10.45
C SER A 332 3.19 -4.68 -11.69
N PHE A 333 3.14 -3.35 -11.70
CA PHE A 333 3.55 -2.52 -12.85
C PHE A 333 5.03 -2.07 -12.81
N GLY A 334 5.76 -2.37 -11.74
CA GLY A 334 7.20 -2.12 -11.64
C GLY A 334 7.62 -0.64 -11.77
N ALA A 335 6.78 0.29 -11.33
CA ALA A 335 6.99 1.73 -11.50
C ALA A 335 6.71 2.50 -10.18
N ALA A 336 6.14 3.70 -10.26
CA ALA A 336 5.80 4.51 -9.10
C ALA A 336 4.42 5.18 -9.22
N GLY A 337 3.81 5.49 -8.08
CA GLY A 337 2.52 6.17 -8.01
C GLY A 337 1.33 5.24 -7.81
N GLY A 338 0.14 5.77 -8.10
CA GLY A 338 -1.12 5.03 -8.05
C GLY A 338 -2.23 5.76 -8.76
N TYR A 339 -3.44 5.21 -8.66
CA TYR A 339 -4.61 5.76 -9.33
C TYR A 339 -5.87 5.65 -8.46
N ILE A 340 -6.85 6.48 -8.78
CA ILE A 340 -8.25 6.29 -8.40
C ILE A 340 -9.07 6.27 -9.69
N ALA A 341 -9.94 5.29 -9.83
CA ALA A 341 -10.79 5.09 -10.98
C ALA A 341 -12.23 4.75 -10.56
N GLY A 342 -13.18 4.97 -11.46
CA GLY A 342 -14.59 4.73 -11.22
C GLY A 342 -15.46 5.57 -12.15
N LYS A 343 -16.57 6.07 -11.63
CA LYS A 343 -17.47 6.96 -12.38
C LYS A 343 -16.79 8.28 -12.71
N LYS A 344 -17.11 8.84 -13.88
CA LYS A 344 -16.57 10.11 -14.34
C LYS A 344 -16.81 11.24 -13.35
N GLY A 345 -18.01 11.34 -12.79
CA GLY A 345 -18.34 12.36 -11.80
C GLY A 345 -17.50 12.28 -10.51
N LEU A 346 -17.06 11.08 -10.10
CA LEU A 346 -16.14 10.92 -8.98
C LEU A 346 -14.75 11.45 -9.34
N VAL A 347 -14.25 11.07 -10.51
CA VAL A 347 -12.91 11.44 -10.97
C VAL A 347 -12.82 12.95 -11.22
N ASP A 348 -13.81 13.55 -11.87
CA ASP A 348 -13.89 15.00 -12.09
C ASP A 348 -13.96 15.78 -10.76
N PHE A 349 -14.68 15.24 -9.76
CA PHE A 349 -14.69 15.81 -8.41
C PHE A 349 -13.29 15.75 -7.77
N LEU A 350 -12.59 14.62 -7.86
CA LEU A 350 -11.23 14.49 -7.33
C LEU A 350 -10.22 15.40 -8.04
N ARG A 351 -10.35 15.61 -9.36
CA ARG A 351 -9.46 16.54 -10.11
C ARG A 351 -9.47 17.96 -9.52
N THR A 352 -10.59 18.40 -8.95
CA THR A 352 -10.77 19.75 -8.40
C THR A 352 -10.61 19.83 -6.88
N HIS A 353 -10.86 18.74 -6.14
CA HIS A 353 -10.90 18.74 -4.67
C HIS A 353 -9.79 17.93 -3.98
N SER A 354 -9.05 17.11 -4.74
CA SER A 354 -7.97 16.29 -4.17
C SER A 354 -6.78 17.15 -3.74
N HIS A 355 -6.29 16.93 -2.51
CA HIS A 355 -5.04 17.56 -2.07
C HIS A 355 -3.85 17.15 -2.94
N SER A 356 -3.84 15.93 -3.49
CA SER A 356 -2.80 15.50 -4.43
C SER A 356 -2.92 16.19 -5.78
N ALA A 357 -4.13 16.51 -6.24
CA ALA A 357 -4.29 17.27 -7.49
C ALA A 357 -3.82 18.72 -7.35
N VAL A 358 -4.12 19.32 -6.20
CA VAL A 358 -3.89 20.75 -5.90
C VAL A 358 -2.44 21.02 -5.53
N TYR A 359 -1.82 20.17 -4.69
CA TYR A 359 -0.54 20.49 -4.03
C TYR A 359 0.61 19.56 -4.39
N ALA A 360 0.36 18.37 -4.92
CA ALA A 360 1.43 17.45 -5.28
C ALA A 360 1.90 17.69 -6.72
N THR A 361 3.20 17.51 -6.95
CA THR A 361 3.76 17.50 -8.30
C THR A 361 3.16 16.36 -9.12
N SER A 362 2.94 16.61 -10.40
CA SER A 362 2.45 15.58 -11.32
C SER A 362 3.43 14.40 -11.45
N MET A 363 2.92 13.28 -11.95
CA MET A 363 3.73 12.09 -12.18
C MET A 363 4.87 12.39 -13.15
N CYS A 364 6.02 11.75 -12.95
CA CYS A 364 7.15 11.85 -13.86
C CYS A 364 6.80 11.25 -15.24
N PRO A 365 7.02 11.94 -16.37
CA PRO A 365 6.62 11.43 -17.69
C PRO A 365 7.32 10.11 -18.08
N PRO A 366 8.63 9.92 -17.85
CA PRO A 366 9.30 8.61 -17.95
C PRO A 366 8.64 7.49 -17.14
N VAL A 367 8.16 7.80 -15.93
CA VAL A 367 7.45 6.82 -15.08
C VAL A 367 6.08 6.50 -15.68
N ALA A 368 5.35 7.51 -16.16
CA ALA A 368 4.08 7.31 -16.84
C ALA A 368 4.23 6.41 -18.09
N GLU A 369 5.29 6.61 -18.89
CA GLU A 369 5.60 5.79 -20.06
C GLU A 369 5.87 4.32 -19.68
N GLN A 370 6.65 4.07 -18.62
CA GLN A 370 6.87 2.71 -18.13
C GLN A 370 5.56 2.02 -17.75
N ILE A 371 4.64 2.73 -17.09
CA ILE A 371 3.33 2.19 -16.71
C ILE A 371 2.48 1.93 -17.95
N ILE A 372 2.44 2.88 -18.89
CA ILE A 372 1.71 2.73 -20.17
C ILE A 372 2.18 1.47 -20.90
N ARG A 373 3.49 1.23 -20.96
CA ARG A 373 4.06 0.03 -21.59
C ARG A 373 3.64 -1.24 -20.85
N ALA A 374 3.78 -1.29 -19.52
CA ALA A 374 3.37 -2.45 -18.73
C ALA A 374 1.88 -2.78 -18.90
N MET A 375 1.02 -1.75 -18.89
CA MET A 375 -0.41 -1.90 -19.12
C MET A 375 -0.74 -2.33 -20.56
N LYS A 376 -0.08 -1.78 -21.58
CA LYS A 376 -0.25 -2.23 -22.97
C LYS A 376 0.16 -3.69 -23.14
N CYS A 377 1.23 -4.14 -22.48
CA CYS A 377 1.64 -5.54 -22.47
C CYS A 377 0.55 -6.45 -21.87
N LEU A 378 0.07 -6.13 -20.67
CA LEU A 378 -1.02 -6.88 -20.01
C LEU A 378 -2.32 -6.90 -20.82
N MET A 379 -2.60 -5.83 -21.55
CA MET A 379 -3.79 -5.74 -22.39
C MET A 379 -3.60 -6.36 -23.79
N GLY A 380 -2.40 -6.86 -24.12
CA GLY A 380 -2.06 -7.35 -25.45
C GLY A 380 -2.13 -6.27 -26.54
N LEU A 381 -1.87 -5.01 -26.18
CA LEU A 381 -1.89 -3.83 -27.04
C LEU A 381 -0.49 -3.39 -27.48
N ASP A 382 0.56 -4.02 -26.98
CA ASP A 382 1.96 -3.76 -27.36
C ASP A 382 2.41 -4.58 -28.59
N GLY A 383 1.50 -5.36 -29.18
CA GLY A 383 1.78 -6.24 -30.31
C GLY A 383 2.42 -7.58 -29.92
N THR A 384 2.62 -7.84 -28.63
CA THR A 384 3.15 -9.11 -28.12
C THR A 384 2.03 -9.97 -27.52
N THR A 385 2.34 -11.24 -27.23
CA THR A 385 1.47 -12.15 -26.49
C THR A 385 1.96 -12.39 -25.06
N GLN A 386 2.91 -11.60 -24.57
CA GLN A 386 3.56 -11.86 -23.28
C GLN A 386 2.60 -11.66 -22.08
N GLY A 387 1.69 -10.69 -22.17
CA GLY A 387 0.71 -10.41 -21.11
C GLY A 387 -0.63 -11.14 -21.24
N LYS A 388 -0.85 -11.93 -22.30
CA LYS A 388 -2.01 -12.82 -22.46
C LYS A 388 -1.67 -14.20 -21.93
#